data_AF-A0A833W9U3-F1
#
_entry.id   AF-A0A833W9U3-F1
#
_cell.length_a   1.000
_cell.length_b   1.000
_cell.length_c   1.000
_cell.angle_alpha   90.00
_cell.angle_beta   90.00
_cell.angle_gamma   90.00
#
_symmetry.space_group_name_H-M   'P 1'
#
loop_
_entity.id
_entity.type
_entity.pdbx_description
1 polymer ?
#
loop_
_entity_poly.entity_id
_entity_poly.type
_entity_poly.pdbx_seq_one_letter_code
_entity_poly.pdbx_strand_id
1 'polypeptide(L)'
;MGIPRFYRYMSERYPLLNQPISDVSLLPEFDAFYLDMNGIVHNCTHSDAADDALNSLSLEGQLHGIFTYLDRLITHIIKPKKLVYIAIDGVAPRAKLNQQRSRRFRAGLDRQQAMDKERHMQIKLQDEKDGHKAKSVASKFDSNCITPGTEFLSKLSQHLVYFVRQKMKSDPLWARLEVFFSGSEVPGEGEHKIVEFIRHRKMTDD
;
A
#
# COMPACT_ATOMS: atom_id res chain seq x y z
N MET A 1 6.72 14.46 15.68
CA MET A 1 7.14 13.04 15.80
C MET A 1 6.54 12.28 14.62
N GLY A 2 7.34 11.53 13.85
CA GLY A 2 6.82 10.70 12.76
C GLY A 2 6.43 9.31 13.26
N ILE A 3 5.53 8.62 12.54
CA ILE A 3 5.07 7.25 12.88
C ILE A 3 6.23 6.30 13.21
N PRO A 4 7.36 6.26 12.46
CA PRO A 4 8.48 5.38 12.79
C PRO A 4 9.13 5.67 14.15
N ARG A 5 9.19 6.96 14.55
CA ARG A 5 9.75 7.34 15.85
C ARG A 5 8.81 6.96 16.99
N PHE A 6 7.50 7.07 16.78
CA PHE A 6 6.52 6.63 17.76
C PHE A 6 6.53 5.11 17.94
N TYR A 7 6.57 4.35 16.83
CA TYR A 7 6.74 2.90 16.86
C TYR A 7 8.01 2.51 17.63
N ARG A 8 9.16 3.10 17.28
CA ARG A 8 10.42 2.87 18.00
C ARG A 8 10.30 3.14 19.50
N TYR A 9 9.73 4.29 19.88
CA TYR A 9 9.54 4.65 21.28
C TYR A 9 8.66 3.64 22.04
N MET A 10 7.55 3.20 21.43
CA MET A 10 6.67 2.18 22.02
C MET A 10 7.37 0.84 22.17
N SER A 11 8.12 0.41 21.16
CA SER A 11 8.89 -0.84 21.16
C SER A 11 10.01 -0.84 22.20
N GLU A 12 10.71 0.29 22.38
CA GLU A 12 11.75 0.42 23.41
C GLU A 12 11.15 0.46 24.82
N ARG A 13 10.00 1.13 24.99
CA ARG A 13 9.33 1.26 26.30
C ARG A 13 8.59 0.00 26.74
N TYR A 14 7.97 -0.71 25.79
CA TYR A 14 7.16 -1.89 26.04
C TYR A 14 7.64 -3.03 25.12
N PRO A 15 8.79 -3.67 25.42
CA PRO A 15 9.42 -4.63 24.52
C PRO A 15 8.56 -5.86 24.22
N LEU A 16 7.71 -6.26 25.16
CA LEU A 16 6.78 -7.40 25.00
C LEU A 16 5.59 -7.10 24.07
N LEU A 17 5.46 -5.88 23.55
CA LEU A 17 4.43 -5.53 22.57
C LEU A 17 4.71 -6.16 21.19
N ASN A 18 5.97 -6.43 20.86
CA ASN A 18 6.35 -7.01 19.57
C ASN A 18 6.77 -8.46 19.73
N GLN A 19 6.23 -9.32 18.87
CA GLN A 19 6.67 -10.70 18.74
C GLN A 19 6.97 -10.97 17.25
N PRO A 20 8.18 -11.43 16.90
CA PRO A 20 8.45 -11.88 15.55
C PRO A 20 7.62 -13.14 15.27
N ILE A 21 6.94 -13.15 14.12
CA ILE A 21 6.15 -14.30 13.69
C ILE A 21 7.12 -15.32 13.07
N SER A 22 7.59 -16.27 13.88
CA SER A 22 8.49 -17.35 13.43
C SER A 22 7.74 -18.49 12.75
N ASP A 23 6.54 -18.80 13.25
CA ASP A 23 5.62 -19.77 12.67
C ASP A 23 4.21 -19.20 12.74
N VAL A 24 3.53 -19.22 11.59
CA VAL A 24 2.14 -18.77 11.45
C VAL A 24 1.20 -19.63 12.29
N SER A 25 1.54 -20.90 12.56
CA SER A 25 0.74 -21.79 13.41
C SER A 25 0.62 -21.30 14.86
N LEU A 26 1.53 -20.43 15.30
CA LEU A 26 1.54 -19.85 16.65
C LEU A 26 0.68 -18.60 16.77
N LEU A 27 0.13 -18.09 15.67
CA LEU A 27 -0.77 -16.94 15.72
C LEU A 27 -2.09 -17.34 16.37
N PRO A 28 -2.69 -16.45 17.19
CA PRO A 28 -4.03 -16.67 17.67
C PRO A 28 -5.02 -16.66 16.49
N GLU A 29 -6.20 -17.22 16.71
CA GLU A 29 -7.26 -17.18 15.73
C GLU A 29 -7.90 -15.78 15.67
N PHE A 30 -8.22 -15.32 14.46
CA PHE A 30 -8.83 -14.00 14.25
C PHE A 30 -10.23 -14.15 13.67
N ASP A 31 -11.20 -13.45 14.26
CA ASP A 31 -12.56 -13.37 13.71
C ASP A 31 -12.64 -12.40 12.53
N ALA A 32 -12.03 -11.23 12.66
CA ALA A 32 -12.09 -10.15 11.70
C ALA A 32 -10.69 -9.65 11.34
N PHE A 33 -10.48 -9.33 10.06
CA PHE A 33 -9.24 -8.75 9.55
C PHE A 33 -9.52 -7.49 8.74
N TYR A 34 -8.84 -6.40 9.08
CA TYR A 34 -9.04 -5.08 8.48
C TYR A 34 -7.76 -4.62 7.78
N LEU A 35 -7.90 -4.17 6.54
CA LEU A 35 -6.79 -3.88 5.66
C LEU A 35 -6.88 -2.45 5.14
N ASP A 36 -5.89 -1.64 5.50
CA ASP A 36 -5.60 -0.39 4.81
C ASP A 36 -4.74 -0.69 3.58
N MET A 37 -5.35 -0.60 2.41
CA MET A 37 -4.71 -0.93 1.14
C MET A 37 -3.64 0.06 0.74
N ASN A 38 -3.67 1.30 1.21
CA ASN A 38 -2.69 2.29 0.76
C ASN A 38 -1.27 1.87 1.13
N GLY A 39 -1.07 1.35 2.34
CA GLY A 39 0.23 0.79 2.76
C GLY A 39 0.69 -0.38 1.89
N ILE A 40 -0.22 -1.29 1.53
CA ILE A 40 0.08 -2.44 0.66
C ILE A 40 0.46 -1.99 -0.75
N VAL A 41 -0.35 -1.12 -1.34
CA VAL A 41 -0.12 -0.58 -2.68
C VAL A 41 1.21 0.14 -2.72
N HIS A 42 1.54 0.93 -1.70
CA HIS A 42 2.84 1.60 -1.63
C HIS A 42 3.99 0.57 -1.65
N ASN A 43 3.98 -0.43 -0.76
CA ASN A 43 5.03 -1.45 -0.67
C ASN A 43 5.17 -2.33 -1.93
N CYS A 44 4.09 -2.56 -2.66
CA CYS A 44 4.10 -3.38 -3.88
C CYS A 44 4.48 -2.62 -5.15
N THR A 45 4.52 -1.28 -5.13
CA THR A 45 4.73 -0.45 -6.33
C THR A 45 6.05 0.31 -6.34
N HIS A 46 6.62 0.60 -5.18
CA HIS A 46 7.93 1.24 -5.06
C HIS A 46 8.56 0.83 -3.73
N SER A 47 9.84 0.46 -3.76
CA SER A 47 10.66 0.31 -2.56
C SER A 47 11.70 1.42 -2.53
N ASP A 48 11.99 1.95 -1.33
CA ASP A 48 13.11 2.90 -1.14
C ASP A 48 14.49 2.26 -1.37
N ALA A 49 14.55 0.93 -1.38
CA ALA A 49 15.73 0.18 -1.83
C ALA A 49 15.88 0.30 -3.36
N ALA A 50 17.12 0.36 -3.83
CA ALA A 50 17.55 0.50 -5.23
C ALA A 50 17.18 -0.70 -6.14
N ASP A 51 16.00 -1.28 -5.95
CA ASP A 51 15.46 -2.37 -6.74
C ASP A 51 14.70 -1.77 -7.94
N ASP A 52 15.47 -1.41 -8.97
CA ASP A 52 14.95 -0.84 -10.23
C ASP A 52 13.87 -1.73 -10.88
N ALA A 53 13.86 -3.03 -10.55
CA ALA A 53 12.85 -3.98 -11.01
C ALA A 53 11.43 -3.59 -10.60
N LEU A 54 11.18 -3.24 -9.33
CA LEU A 54 9.84 -2.93 -8.83
C LEU A 54 9.28 -1.64 -9.47
N ASN A 55 10.16 -0.64 -9.64
CA ASN A 55 9.82 0.67 -10.20
C ASN A 55 9.52 0.64 -11.71
N SER A 56 9.85 -0.47 -12.38
CA SER A 56 9.68 -0.67 -13.83
C SER A 56 8.53 -1.63 -14.19
N LEU A 57 7.78 -2.11 -13.19
CA LEU A 57 6.65 -3.01 -13.41
C LEU A 57 5.53 -2.34 -14.20
N SER A 58 4.94 -3.09 -15.13
CA SER A 58 3.69 -2.71 -15.79
C SER A 58 2.54 -2.64 -14.78
N LEU A 59 1.45 -1.96 -15.14
CA LEU A 59 0.23 -1.94 -14.31
C LEU A 59 -0.23 -3.36 -13.94
N GLU A 60 -0.19 -4.29 -14.89
CA GLU A 60 -0.54 -5.69 -14.65
C GLU A 60 0.37 -6.35 -13.62
N GLY A 61 1.69 -6.13 -13.72
CA GLY A 61 2.66 -6.65 -12.75
C GLY A 61 2.45 -6.08 -11.35
N GLN A 62 2.14 -4.78 -11.25
CA GLN A 62 1.82 -4.13 -9.98
C GLN A 62 0.55 -4.70 -9.35
N LEU A 63 -0.54 -4.83 -10.14
CA LEU A 63 -1.80 -5.42 -9.67
C LEU A 63 -1.60 -6.88 -9.23
N HIS A 64 -0.85 -7.67 -9.99
CA HIS A 64 -0.51 -9.04 -9.63
C HIS A 64 0.25 -9.13 -8.30
N GLY A 65 1.24 -8.25 -8.09
CA GLY A 65 1.98 -8.16 -6.84
C GLY A 65 1.08 -7.81 -5.65
N ILE A 66 0.18 -6.83 -5.82
CA ILE A 66 -0.80 -6.43 -4.79
C ILE A 66 -1.73 -7.60 -4.44
N PHE A 67 -2.28 -8.29 -5.44
CA PHE A 67 -3.23 -9.39 -5.20
C PHE A 67 -2.57 -10.63 -4.58
N THR A 68 -1.35 -10.95 -5.01
CA THR A 68 -0.56 -12.03 -4.41
C THR A 68 -0.26 -11.73 -2.95
N TYR A 69 0.11 -10.49 -2.64
CA TYR A 69 0.39 -10.08 -1.26
C TYR A 69 -0.88 -10.11 -0.39
N LEU A 70 -1.99 -9.59 -0.91
CA LEU A 70 -3.30 -9.62 -0.25
C LEU A 70 -3.77 -11.05 0.04
N ASP A 71 -3.67 -11.93 -0.95
CA ASP A 71 -4.03 -13.34 -0.80
C ASP A 71 -3.16 -14.03 0.24
N ARG A 72 -1.85 -13.78 0.24
CA ARG A 72 -0.93 -14.32 1.24
C ARG A 72 -1.32 -13.91 2.65
N LEU A 73 -1.65 -12.63 2.86
CA LEU A 73 -2.07 -12.12 4.16
C LEU A 73 -3.35 -12.82 4.64
N ILE A 74 -4.37 -12.93 3.79
CA ILE A 74 -5.69 -13.46 4.18
C ILE A 74 -5.66 -14.99 4.29
N THR A 75 -5.15 -15.68 3.27
CA THR A 75 -5.28 -17.13 3.10
C THR A 75 -4.20 -17.91 3.84
N HIS A 76 -2.99 -17.35 3.93
CA HIS A 76 -1.85 -18.08 4.49
C HIS A 76 -1.44 -17.62 5.88
N ILE A 77 -1.58 -16.34 6.21
CA ILE A 77 -1.09 -15.76 7.48
C ILE A 77 -2.21 -15.61 8.50
N ILE A 78 -3.20 -14.76 8.22
CA ILE A 78 -4.19 -14.33 9.23
C ILE A 78 -5.37 -15.30 9.33
N LYS A 79 -5.84 -15.84 8.20
CA LYS A 79 -6.95 -16.80 8.11
C LYS A 79 -8.18 -16.39 8.94
N PRO A 80 -8.76 -15.20 8.67
CA PRO A 80 -9.92 -14.73 9.42
C PRO A 80 -11.09 -15.72 9.34
N LYS A 81 -11.89 -15.80 10.40
CA LYS A 81 -13.01 -16.74 10.50
C LYS A 81 -14.33 -16.18 9.98
N LYS A 82 -14.56 -14.88 10.17
CA LYS A 82 -15.87 -14.25 9.93
C LYS A 82 -15.79 -13.14 8.91
N LEU A 83 -14.86 -12.19 9.07
CA LEU A 83 -14.92 -10.92 8.36
C LEU A 83 -13.58 -10.49 7.77
N VAL A 84 -13.62 -9.94 6.56
CA VAL A 84 -12.54 -9.18 5.97
C VAL A 84 -13.06 -7.81 5.53
N TYR A 85 -12.40 -6.74 5.97
CA TYR A 85 -12.68 -5.37 5.52
C TYR A 85 -11.48 -4.82 4.77
N ILE A 86 -11.66 -4.46 3.50
CA ILE A 86 -10.62 -3.92 2.64
C ILE A 86 -10.94 -2.45 2.35
N ALA A 87 -10.08 -1.54 2.79
CA ALA A 87 -10.27 -0.09 2.65
C ALA A 87 -9.18 0.51 1.76
N ILE A 88 -9.59 1.29 0.76
CA ILE A 88 -8.73 2.19 0.00
C ILE A 88 -9.01 3.62 0.48
N ASP A 89 -7.99 4.48 0.55
CA ASP A 89 -8.22 5.90 0.83
C ASP A 89 -9.17 6.50 -0.23
N GLY A 90 -10.22 7.15 0.25
CA GLY A 90 -11.03 8.08 -0.52
C GLY A 90 -10.63 9.53 -0.27
N VAL A 91 -11.50 10.46 -0.64
CA VAL A 91 -11.25 11.89 -0.40
C VAL A 91 -11.16 12.17 1.10
N ALA A 92 -9.99 12.65 1.53
CA ALA A 92 -9.68 12.90 2.94
C ALA A 92 -10.13 14.31 3.40
N PRO A 93 -10.25 14.56 4.72
CA PRO A 93 -10.50 15.89 5.27
C PRO A 93 -9.41 16.91 4.91
N ARG A 94 -9.77 18.20 4.90
CA ARG A 94 -8.86 19.30 4.51
C ARG A 94 -7.53 19.30 5.29
N ALA A 95 -7.57 18.97 6.58
CA ALA A 95 -6.37 18.87 7.41
C ALA A 95 -5.37 17.85 6.85
N LYS A 96 -5.86 16.65 6.48
CA LYS A 96 -5.03 15.61 5.85
C LYS A 96 -4.58 16.01 4.46
N LEU A 97 -5.44 16.62 3.65
CA LEU A 97 -5.08 17.09 2.31
C LEU A 97 -3.90 18.07 2.34
N ASN A 98 -3.86 19.00 3.31
CA ASN A 98 -2.72 19.91 3.47
C ASN A 98 -1.41 19.16 3.80
N GLN A 99 -1.50 18.13 4.66
CA GLN A 99 -0.35 17.29 5.00
C GLN A 99 0.12 16.47 3.79
N GLN A 100 -0.79 15.84 3.06
CA GLN A 100 -0.49 15.07 1.85
C GLN A 100 0.12 15.97 0.76
N ARG A 101 -0.47 17.16 0.52
CA ARG A 101 0.07 18.16 -0.42
C ARG A 101 1.52 18.53 -0.08
N SER A 102 1.79 18.83 1.18
CA SER A 102 3.15 19.21 1.63
C SER A 102 4.15 18.08 1.43
N ARG A 103 3.76 16.84 1.72
CA ARG A 103 4.60 15.65 1.48
C ARG A 103 4.90 15.43 0.00
N ARG A 104 3.88 15.50 -0.86
CA ARG A 104 4.01 15.28 -2.31
C ARG A 104 4.86 16.36 -2.98
N PHE A 105 4.67 17.61 -2.57
CA PHE A 105 5.48 18.72 -3.08
C PHE A 105 6.96 18.53 -2.74
N ARG A 106 7.28 18.14 -1.50
CA ARG A 106 8.65 17.82 -1.09
C ARG A 106 9.23 16.65 -1.88
N ALA A 107 8.50 15.54 -2.00
CA ALA A 107 8.95 14.38 -2.75
C ALA A 107 9.20 14.70 -4.24
N GLY A 108 8.36 15.55 -4.85
CA GLY A 108 8.58 16.04 -6.22
C GLY A 108 9.86 16.88 -6.35
N LEU A 109 10.10 17.78 -5.39
CA LEU A 109 11.32 18.59 -5.34
C LEU A 109 12.57 17.72 -5.17
N ASP A 110 12.54 16.77 -4.24
CA ASP A 110 13.66 15.86 -3.98
C ASP A 110 13.97 15.00 -5.23
N ARG A 111 12.92 14.53 -5.92
CA ARG A 111 13.04 13.78 -7.18
C ARG A 111 13.68 14.62 -8.29
N GLN A 112 13.25 15.89 -8.43
CA GLN A 112 13.83 16.81 -9.41
C GLN A 112 15.32 17.07 -9.12
N GLN A 113 15.67 17.34 -7.85
CA GLN A 113 17.06 17.55 -7.45
C GLN A 113 17.93 16.30 -7.67
N ALA A 114 17.40 15.10 -7.46
CA ALA A 114 18.10 13.85 -7.75
C ALA A 114 18.36 13.67 -9.25
N MET A 115 17.36 13.94 -10.10
CA MET A 115 17.50 13.90 -11.56
C MET A 115 18.53 14.91 -12.07
N ASP A 116 18.52 16.14 -11.53
CA ASP A 116 19.49 17.16 -11.91
C ASP A 116 20.92 16.75 -11.53
N LYS A 117 21.12 16.14 -10.35
CA LYS A 117 22.42 15.59 -9.92
C LYS A 117 22.89 14.44 -10.81
N GLU A 118 22.01 13.49 -11.13
CA GLU A 118 22.29 12.38 -12.05
C GLU A 118 22.69 12.91 -13.44
N ARG A 119 21.96 13.91 -13.96
CA ARG A 119 22.27 14.54 -15.26
C ARG A 119 23.62 15.25 -15.25
N HIS A 120 23.94 16.02 -14.21
CA HIS A 120 25.24 16.66 -14.08
C HIS A 120 26.38 15.64 -13.98
N MET A 121 26.16 14.52 -13.28
CA MET A 121 27.14 13.44 -13.18
C MET A 121 27.36 12.75 -14.54
N GLN A 122 26.29 12.50 -15.30
CA GLN A 122 26.40 11.91 -16.65
C GLN A 122 27.13 12.81 -17.63
N ILE A 123 26.89 14.14 -17.61
CA ILE A 123 27.62 15.10 -18.47
C ILE A 123 29.12 15.05 -18.16
N LYS A 124 29.51 15.11 -16.87
CA LYS A 124 30.92 15.02 -16.46
C LYS A 124 31.60 13.72 -16.90
N LEU A 125 30.87 12.60 -16.86
CA LEU A 125 31.39 11.29 -17.27
C LEU A 125 31.49 11.12 -18.79
N GLN A 126 30.63 11.80 -19.57
CA GLN A 126 30.70 11.80 -21.04
C GLN A 126 31.87 12.63 -21.58
N ASP A 127 32.28 13.68 -20.86
CA ASP A 127 33.47 14.47 -21.20
C ASP A 127 34.79 13.70 -20.97
N GLU A 128 34.78 12.57 -20.23
CA GLU A 128 35.98 11.80 -19.87
C GLU A 128 36.18 10.46 -20.60
N LYS A 129 35.15 9.86 -21.25
CA LYS A 129 35.30 8.60 -22.04
C LYS A 129 34.33 8.47 -23.22
N ASP A 130 34.87 8.01 -24.35
CA ASP A 130 34.17 7.65 -25.58
C ASP A 130 32.93 6.74 -25.36
N GLY A 131 31.76 7.25 -25.76
CA GLY A 131 30.79 6.48 -26.55
C GLY A 131 29.93 5.42 -25.86
N HIS A 132 29.63 5.49 -24.56
CA HIS A 132 28.59 4.63 -23.97
C HIS A 132 27.21 5.29 -24.04
N LYS A 133 26.33 4.72 -24.87
CA LYS A 133 24.92 5.14 -25.02
C LYS A 133 24.24 5.11 -23.65
N ALA A 134 23.65 6.24 -23.27
CA ALA A 134 22.86 6.38 -22.05
C ALA A 134 21.78 5.29 -22.00
N LYS A 135 21.76 4.47 -20.93
CA LYS A 135 20.62 3.60 -20.65
C LYS A 135 19.37 4.49 -20.57
N SER A 136 18.32 4.14 -21.31
CA SER A 136 17.04 4.82 -21.21
C SER A 136 16.59 4.74 -19.75
N VAL A 137 16.42 5.90 -19.11
CA VAL A 137 15.88 5.98 -17.75
C VAL A 137 14.48 5.36 -17.81
N ALA A 138 14.33 4.15 -17.28
CA ALA A 138 13.02 3.52 -17.18
C ALA A 138 12.08 4.47 -16.43
N SER A 139 10.84 4.65 -16.93
CA SER A 139 9.88 5.53 -16.29
C SER A 139 9.55 5.01 -14.90
N LYS A 140 10.11 5.62 -13.86
CA LYS A 140 9.83 5.25 -12.46
C LYS A 140 8.35 5.43 -12.18
N PHE A 141 7.75 4.50 -11.45
CA PHE A 141 6.36 4.60 -11.00
C PHE A 141 6.11 5.91 -10.23
N ASP A 142 5.09 6.68 -10.62
CA ASP A 142 4.72 7.90 -9.94
C ASP A 142 3.72 7.62 -8.81
N SER A 143 4.22 7.48 -7.58
CA SER A 143 3.39 7.19 -6.40
C SER A 143 2.31 8.22 -6.09
N ASN A 144 2.34 9.41 -6.71
CA ASN A 144 1.22 10.36 -6.65
C ASN A 144 -0.06 9.80 -7.29
N CYS A 145 0.03 8.78 -8.16
CA CYS A 145 -1.12 8.10 -8.72
C CYS A 145 -1.92 7.31 -7.67
N ILE A 146 -1.36 7.06 -6.47
CA ILE A 146 -2.05 6.48 -5.31
C ILE A 146 -2.85 7.60 -4.63
N THR A 147 -3.87 8.10 -5.33
CA THR A 147 -4.78 9.17 -4.89
C THR A 147 -6.17 8.94 -5.45
N PRO A 148 -7.23 9.21 -4.67
CA PRO A 148 -8.59 9.27 -5.20
C PRO A 148 -8.69 10.13 -6.46
N GLY A 149 -9.44 9.64 -7.46
CA GLY A 149 -9.68 10.34 -8.72
C GLY A 149 -8.65 10.07 -9.83
N THR A 150 -7.60 9.29 -9.57
CA THR A 150 -6.66 8.86 -10.63
C THR A 150 -7.17 7.61 -11.35
N GLU A 151 -6.75 7.45 -12.60
CA GLU A 151 -7.08 6.25 -13.39
C GLU A 151 -6.50 4.98 -12.74
N PHE A 152 -5.28 5.07 -12.20
CA PHE A 152 -4.63 3.96 -11.48
C PHE A 152 -5.49 3.44 -10.34
N LEU A 153 -5.94 4.32 -9.43
CA LEU A 153 -6.67 3.90 -8.24
C LEU A 153 -8.09 3.42 -8.58
N SER A 154 -8.70 4.01 -9.61
CA SER A 154 -9.97 3.54 -10.17
C SER A 154 -9.85 2.12 -10.72
N LYS A 155 -8.83 1.84 -11.56
CA LYS A 155 -8.56 0.50 -12.09
C LYS A 155 -8.26 -0.50 -10.97
N LEU A 156 -7.41 -0.13 -10.01
CA LEU A 156 -7.10 -0.97 -8.86
C LEU A 156 -8.38 -1.36 -8.09
N SER A 157 -9.27 -0.39 -7.82
CA SER A 157 -10.53 -0.64 -7.11
C SER A 157 -11.41 -1.63 -7.88
N GLN A 158 -11.55 -1.47 -9.20
CA GLN A 158 -12.33 -2.38 -10.04
C GLN A 158 -11.73 -3.79 -10.07
N HIS A 159 -10.41 -3.91 -10.22
CA HIS A 159 -9.74 -5.20 -10.24
C HIS A 159 -9.77 -5.90 -8.87
N LEU A 160 -9.73 -5.15 -7.75
CA LEU A 160 -9.93 -5.71 -6.41
C LEU A 160 -11.32 -6.32 -6.25
N VAL A 161 -12.37 -5.63 -6.71
CA VAL A 161 -13.73 -6.18 -6.68
C VAL A 161 -13.81 -7.48 -7.50
N TYR A 162 -13.19 -7.52 -8.67
CA TYR A 162 -13.12 -8.75 -9.47
C TYR A 162 -12.34 -9.85 -8.74
N PHE A 163 -11.16 -9.55 -8.21
CA PHE A 163 -10.30 -10.48 -7.46
C PHE A 163 -11.05 -11.09 -6.27
N VAL A 164 -11.69 -10.27 -5.44
CA VAL A 164 -12.50 -10.73 -4.30
C VAL A 164 -13.60 -11.66 -4.77
N ARG A 165 -14.37 -11.28 -5.80
CA ARG A 165 -15.45 -12.12 -6.34
C ARG A 165 -14.94 -13.46 -6.88
N GLN A 166 -13.78 -13.48 -7.52
CA GLN A 166 -13.15 -14.71 -7.98
C GLN A 166 -12.74 -15.59 -6.80
N LYS A 167 -12.07 -15.01 -5.80
CA LYS A 167 -11.64 -15.72 -4.59
C LYS A 167 -12.81 -16.32 -3.81
N MET A 168 -13.91 -15.57 -3.63
CA MET A 168 -15.11 -16.11 -2.99
C MET A 168 -15.74 -17.29 -3.74
N LYS A 169 -15.52 -17.42 -5.06
CA LYS A 169 -16.01 -18.55 -5.86
C LYS A 169 -15.07 -19.75 -5.84
N SER A 170 -13.76 -19.52 -5.80
CA SER A 170 -12.75 -20.57 -6.01
C SER A 170 -12.06 -21.04 -4.73
N ASP A 171 -12.05 -20.22 -3.67
CA ASP A 171 -11.34 -20.49 -2.44
C ASP A 171 -12.33 -20.74 -1.27
N PRO A 172 -12.31 -21.94 -0.64
CA PRO A 172 -13.21 -22.28 0.45
C PRO A 172 -13.10 -21.38 1.69
N LEU A 173 -11.92 -20.78 1.93
CA LEU A 173 -11.75 -19.82 3.02
C LEU A 173 -12.48 -18.52 2.71
N TRP A 174 -12.38 -18.03 1.48
CA TRP A 174 -13.06 -16.80 1.08
C TRP A 174 -14.57 -16.98 0.94
N ALA A 175 -15.03 -18.14 0.51
CA ALA A 175 -16.45 -18.45 0.35
C ALA A 175 -17.27 -18.30 1.64
N ARG A 176 -16.63 -18.49 2.81
CA ARG A 176 -17.28 -18.37 4.13
C ARG A 176 -17.15 -16.99 4.78
N LEU A 177 -16.36 -16.09 4.19
CA LEU A 177 -16.09 -14.77 4.77
C LEU A 177 -17.16 -13.75 4.37
N GLU A 178 -17.54 -12.92 5.33
CA GLU A 178 -18.23 -11.66 5.06
C GLU A 178 -17.18 -10.63 4.62
N VAL A 179 -17.16 -10.30 3.33
CA VAL A 179 -16.16 -9.39 2.75
C VAL A 179 -16.78 -8.02 2.48
N PHE A 180 -16.23 -6.99 3.14
CA PHE A 180 -16.53 -5.59 2.89
C PHE A 180 -15.41 -4.94 2.09
N PHE A 181 -15.77 -4.21 1.05
CA PHE A 181 -14.85 -3.42 0.25
C PHE A 181 -15.28 -1.96 0.26
N SER A 182 -14.38 -1.07 0.69
CA SER A 182 -14.56 0.38 0.64
C SER A 182 -13.51 0.98 -0.30
N GLY A 183 -13.91 1.21 -1.55
CA GLY A 183 -13.03 1.74 -2.58
C GLY A 183 -12.75 3.23 -2.44
N SER A 184 -11.97 3.77 -3.39
CA SER A 184 -11.58 5.18 -3.43
C SER A 184 -12.74 6.15 -3.69
N GLU A 185 -13.87 5.64 -4.19
CA GLU A 185 -15.12 6.37 -4.41
C GLU A 185 -15.86 6.71 -3.12
N VAL A 186 -15.62 5.95 -2.04
CA VAL A 186 -16.19 6.24 -0.72
C VAL A 186 -15.31 7.28 -0.04
N PRO A 187 -15.83 8.44 0.40
CA PRO A 187 -15.03 9.45 1.08
C PRO A 187 -14.42 8.93 2.40
N GLY A 188 -13.31 9.54 2.82
CA GLY A 188 -12.62 9.20 4.07
C GLY A 188 -11.32 8.42 3.87
N GLU A 189 -10.44 8.54 4.86
CA GLU A 189 -9.18 7.79 4.92
C GLU A 189 -9.45 6.33 5.29
N GLY A 190 -8.68 5.38 4.77
CA GLY A 190 -8.84 3.95 4.97
C GLY A 190 -8.88 3.56 6.45
N GLU A 191 -7.93 4.07 7.23
CA GLU A 191 -7.87 3.89 8.69
C GLU A 191 -9.14 4.40 9.40
N HIS A 192 -9.68 5.54 8.96
CA HIS A 192 -10.89 6.13 9.54
C HIS A 192 -12.15 5.35 9.16
N LYS A 193 -12.27 4.89 7.91
CA LYS A 193 -13.35 4.02 7.43
C LYS A 193 -13.41 2.71 8.23
N ILE A 194 -12.25 2.11 8.48
CA ILE A 194 -12.13 0.89 9.30
C ILE A 194 -12.61 1.15 10.73
N VAL A 195 -12.11 2.21 11.38
CA VAL A 195 -12.49 2.56 12.75
C VAL A 195 -13.98 2.87 12.85
N GLU A 196 -14.53 3.58 11.86
CA GLU A 196 -15.97 3.87 11.78
C GLU A 196 -16.80 2.59 11.63
N PHE A 197 -16.40 1.66 10.77
CA PHE A 197 -17.07 0.37 10.62
C PHE A 197 -17.07 -0.42 11.94
N ILE A 198 -15.94 -0.47 12.64
CA ILE A 198 -15.82 -1.15 13.94
C ILE A 198 -16.76 -0.52 14.97
N ARG A 199 -16.87 0.81 15.01
CA ARG A 199 -17.78 1.51 15.94
C ARG A 199 -19.24 1.20 15.66
N HIS A 200 -19.66 1.22 14.40
CA HIS A 200 -21.04 0.91 14.03
C HIS A 200 -21.42 -0.54 14.36
N ARG A 201 -20.55 -1.51 14.05
CA ARG A 201 -20.79 -2.92 14.40
C ARG A 201 -20.99 -3.14 15.91
N LYS A 202 -20.19 -2.47 16.73
CA LYS A 202 -20.33 -2.55 18.20
C LYS A 202 -21.64 -1.98 18.72
N MET A 203 -22.27 -1.06 18.01
CA MET A 203 -23.56 -0.47 18.40
C MET A 203 -24.75 -1.31 17.93
N THR A 204 -24.57 -2.20 16.96
CA THR A 204 -25.64 -3.04 16.39
C THR A 204 -25.70 -4.45 16.97
N ASP A 205 -24.66 -4.88 17.69
CA ASP A 205 -24.58 -6.21 18.33
C ASP A 205 -25.15 -6.21 19.78
N ASP A 206 -25.83 -5.14 20.20
CA ASP A 206 -26.71 -5.05 21.40
C ASP A 206 -28.19 -5.21 21.00
#